data_AF-A0A1B9YID4-F1
#
_entry.id   AF-A0A1B9YID4-F1
#
_cell.length_a   1.000
_cell.length_b   1.000
_cell.length_c   1.000
_cell.angle_alpha   90.00
_cell.angle_beta   90.00
_cell.angle_gamma   90.00
#
_symmetry.space_group_name_H-M   'P 1'
#
loop_
_entity.id
_entity.type
_entity.pdbx_description
1 polymer ?
#
loop_
_entity_poly.entity_id
_entity_poly.type
_entity_poly.pdbx_seq_one_letter_code
_entity_poly.pdbx_strand_id
1 'polypeptide(L)'
;MRTWQVERRKRTRHLIELDGLVVKAGTVDLTNDDHAIILGALLWMAEKLKSDQHEQARALWAAKGKQAFEAVPATHKVTDRTGPAALR
;
A
#
# COMPACT_ATOMS: atom_id res chain seq x y z
N MET A 1 21.79 -8.95 -18.40
CA MET A 1 21.41 -7.58 -17.96
C MET A 1 22.49 -7.04 -17.05
N ARG A 2 22.82 -5.74 -17.13
CA ARG A 2 23.78 -5.11 -16.20
C ARG A 2 23.19 -5.10 -14.78
N THR A 3 23.99 -5.40 -13.77
CA THR A 3 23.59 -5.52 -12.35
C THR A 3 22.78 -4.32 -11.85
N TRP A 4 23.23 -3.10 -12.16
CA TRP A 4 22.54 -1.85 -11.81
C TRP A 4 21.08 -1.77 -12.31
N GLN A 5 20.79 -2.30 -13.51
CA GLN A 5 19.42 -2.28 -14.05
C GLN A 5 18.49 -3.19 -13.24
N VAL A 6 19.02 -4.31 -12.74
CA VAL A 6 18.27 -5.25 -11.89
C VAL A 6 17.97 -4.60 -10.54
N GLU A 7 18.97 -3.96 -9.94
CA GLU A 7 18.83 -3.25 -8.66
C GLU A 7 17.82 -2.11 -8.74
N ARG A 8 17.86 -1.30 -9.81
CA ARG A 8 16.89 -0.21 -10.02
C ARG A 8 15.45 -0.73 -10.11
N ARG A 9 15.23 -1.83 -10.84
CA ARG A 9 13.89 -2.44 -10.95
C ARG A 9 13.40 -3.00 -9.62
N LYS A 10 14.29 -3.64 -8.85
CA LYS A 10 13.96 -4.09 -7.49
C LYS A 10 13.55 -2.93 -6.59
N ARG A 11 14.32 -1.83 -6.59
CA ARG A 11 14.01 -0.63 -5.81
C ARG A 11 12.66 -0.01 -6.21
N THR A 12 12.43 0.16 -7.51
CA THR A 12 11.19 0.77 -8.01
C THR A 12 9.98 -0.08 -7.63
N ARG A 13 10.09 -1.41 -7.80
CA ARG A 13 9.03 -2.35 -7.43
C ARG A 13 8.73 -2.28 -5.94
N HIS A 14 9.77 -2.28 -5.10
CA HIS A 14 9.60 -2.20 -3.66
C HIS A 14 8.87 -0.92 -3.22
N LEU A 15 9.22 0.23 -3.81
CA LEU A 15 8.54 1.49 -3.51
C LEU A 15 7.06 1.45 -3.94
N ILE A 16 6.77 0.94 -5.13
CA ILE A 16 5.39 0.78 -5.61
C ILE A 16 4.58 -0.17 -4.70
N GLU A 17 5.19 -1.26 -4.24
CA GLU A 17 4.57 -2.21 -3.32
C GLU A 17 4.23 -1.54 -1.97
N LEU A 18 5.13 -0.71 -1.44
CA LEU A 18 4.90 0.05 -0.22
C LEU A 18 3.79 1.10 -0.39
N ASP A 19 3.85 1.89 -1.48
CA ASP A 19 2.83 2.90 -1.78
C ASP A 19 1.45 2.26 -1.97
N GLY A 20 1.40 1.06 -2.56
CA GLY A 20 0.18 0.27 -2.70
C GLY A 20 -0.46 -0.12 -1.36
N LEU A 21 0.31 -0.23 -0.26
CA LEU A 21 -0.25 -0.49 1.07
C LEU A 21 -1.02 0.72 1.61
N VAL A 22 -0.55 1.93 1.34
CA VAL A 22 -1.20 3.18 1.75
C VAL A 22 -2.55 3.32 1.05
N VAL A 23 -2.60 3.00 -0.25
CA VAL A 23 -3.85 2.98 -1.02
C VAL A 23 -4.80 1.90 -0.53
N LYS A 24 -4.32 0.66 -0.31
CA LYS A 24 -5.15 -0.46 0.15
C LYS A 24 -5.75 -0.22 1.54
N ALA A 25 -5.05 0.50 2.40
CA ALA A 25 -5.56 0.89 3.72
C ALA A 25 -6.68 1.95 3.67
N GLY A 26 -7.00 2.48 2.47
CA GLY A 26 -7.95 3.57 2.29
C GLY A 26 -7.43 4.93 2.77
N THR A 27 -6.15 5.01 3.16
CA THR A 27 -5.58 6.21 3.77
C THR A 27 -5.63 7.42 2.83
N VAL A 28 -5.37 7.22 1.54
CA VAL A 28 -5.38 8.31 0.55
C VAL A 28 -6.76 8.94 0.44
N ASP A 29 -7.82 8.12 0.38
CA ASP A 29 -9.21 8.57 0.30
C ASP A 29 -9.63 9.28 1.60
N LEU A 30 -9.33 8.68 2.75
CA LEU A 30 -9.69 9.21 4.07
C LEU A 30 -8.98 10.53 4.42
N THR A 31 -7.80 10.76 3.84
CA THR A 31 -6.99 11.97 4.08
C THR A 31 -7.10 12.99 2.95
N ASN A 32 -7.87 12.70 1.90
CA ASN A 32 -7.93 13.50 0.68
C ASN A 32 -6.53 13.80 0.11
N ASP A 33 -5.68 12.77 0.09
CA ASP A 33 -4.28 12.83 -0.38
C ASP A 33 -3.39 13.86 0.35
N ASP A 34 -3.75 14.24 1.58
CA ASP A 34 -2.92 15.14 2.38
C ASP A 34 -1.67 14.42 2.90
N HIS A 35 -0.55 14.67 2.22
CA HIS A 35 0.74 14.09 2.55
C HIS A 35 1.23 14.42 3.97
N ALA A 36 0.86 15.56 4.54
CA ALA A 36 1.26 15.92 5.90
C ALA A 36 0.51 15.07 6.93
N ILE A 37 -0.79 14.83 6.71
CA ILE A 37 -1.59 13.94 7.55
C ILE A 37 -1.08 12.49 7.45
N ILE A 38 -0.81 12.00 6.24
CA ILE A 38 -0.27 10.66 6.02
C ILE A 38 1.08 10.51 6.74
N LEU A 39 2.00 11.46 6.55
CA LEU A 39 3.29 11.43 7.21
C LEU A 39 3.16 11.48 8.74
N GLY A 40 2.28 12.32 9.27
CA GLY A 40 2.00 12.40 10.71
C GLY A 40 1.53 11.05 11.30
N ALA A 41 0.62 10.36 10.60
CA ALA A 41 0.17 9.03 11.02
C ALA A 41 1.28 7.98 10.97
N LEU A 42 2.12 7.99 9.93
CA LEU A 42 3.29 7.11 9.83
C LEU A 42 4.30 7.37 10.96
N LEU A 43 4.54 8.64 11.31
CA LEU A 43 5.41 9.03 12.41
C LEU A 43 4.87 8.55 13.77
N TRP A 44 3.57 8.69 14.01
CA TRP A 44 2.93 8.17 15.23
C TRP A 44 3.10 6.65 15.34
N MET A 45 2.93 5.90 14.24
CA MET A 45 3.19 4.46 14.24
C MET A 45 4.66 4.14 14.53
N ALA A 46 5.59 4.89 13.96
CA ALA A 46 7.02 4.72 14.22
C ALA A 46 7.38 4.99 15.68
N GLU A 47 6.77 6.00 16.30
CA GLU A 47 6.92 6.28 17.73
C GLU A 47 6.38 5.15 18.60
N LYS A 48 5.19 4.62 18.27
CA LYS A 48 4.60 3.47 18.98
C LYS A 48 5.51 2.23 18.90
N LEU A 49 6.17 2.00 17.76
CA LEU A 49 7.14 0.91 17.60
C LEU A 49 8.46 1.13 18.33
N LYS A 50 8.79 2.35 18.73
CA LYS A 50 9.97 2.65 19.56
C LYS A 50 9.64 2.58 21.07
N SER A 51 8.38 2.46 21.43
CA SER A 51 7.93 2.39 22.83
C SER A 51 8.06 0.99 23.43
N ASP A 52 7.93 0.89 24.75
CA ASP A 52 7.93 -0.40 25.46
C ASP A 52 6.80 -1.36 25.04
N GLN A 53 5.77 -0.84 24.37
CA GLN A 53 4.62 -1.61 23.89
C GLN A 53 4.80 -2.10 22.43
N HIS A 54 6.00 -2.00 21.87
CA HIS A 54 6.26 -2.32 20.46
C HIS A 54 5.88 -3.76 20.08
N GLU A 55 6.18 -4.76 20.90
CA GLU A 55 5.84 -6.16 20.59
C GLU A 55 4.32 -6.38 20.50
N GLN A 56 3.55 -5.81 21.44
CA GLN A 56 2.09 -5.89 21.40
C GLN A 56 1.51 -5.17 20.18
N ALA A 57 2.03 -3.98 19.85
CA ALA A 57 1.64 -3.24 18.66
C ALA A 57 1.91 -4.04 17.38
N ARG A 58 3.10 -4.65 17.26
CA ARG A 58 3.48 -5.48 16.11
C ARG A 58 2.57 -6.70 15.96
N ALA A 59 2.29 -7.41 17.05
CA ALA A 59 1.42 -8.58 17.02
C ALA A 59 0.00 -8.22 16.54
N LEU A 60 -0.57 -7.14 17.09
CA LEU A 60 -1.90 -6.66 16.71
C LEU A 60 -1.96 -6.21 15.25
N TRP A 61 -0.98 -5.42 14.80
CA TRP A 61 -0.95 -4.92 13.43
C TRP A 61 -0.69 -6.03 12.41
N ALA A 62 0.16 -7.02 12.73
CA ALA A 62 0.38 -8.18 11.88
C ALA A 62 -0.90 -9.00 11.69
N ALA A 63 -1.64 -9.25 12.78
CA ALA A 63 -2.92 -9.97 12.73
C ALA A 63 -3.95 -9.21 11.87
N LYS A 64 -4.11 -7.90 12.11
CA LYS A 64 -5.04 -7.06 11.35
C LYS A 64 -4.65 -6.97 9.88
N GLY A 65 -3.36 -6.82 9.59
CA GLY A 65 -2.83 -6.80 8.23
C GLY A 65 -3.15 -8.11 7.50
N LYS A 66 -2.86 -9.26 8.11
CA LYS A 66 -3.16 -10.58 7.54
C LYS A 66 -4.65 -10.72 7.21
N GLN A 67 -5.53 -10.34 8.13
CA GLN A 67 -6.98 -10.35 7.89
C GLN A 67 -7.36 -9.45 6.71
N ALA A 68 -6.81 -8.25 6.60
CA ALA A 68 -7.08 -7.33 5.49
C ALA A 68 -6.59 -7.89 4.13
N PHE A 69 -5.51 -8.68 4.12
CA PHE A 69 -5.05 -9.36 2.90
C PHE A 69 -5.95 -10.54 2.52
N GLU A 70 -6.48 -11.28 3.49
CA GLU A 70 -7.38 -12.42 3.27
C GLU A 70 -8.81 -11.99 2.92
N ALA A 71 -9.27 -10.86 3.46
CA ALA A 71 -10.62 -10.34 3.28
C ALA A 71 -10.86 -9.68 1.91
N VAL A 72 -9.86 -9.60 1.03
CA VAL A 72 -10.01 -9.15 -0.35
C VAL A 72 -10.16 -10.37 -1.26
N PRO A 73 -11.38 -10.87 -1.53
CA PRO A 73 -11.60 -11.77 -2.66
C PRO A 73 -11.27 -11.02 -3.95
N ALA A 74 -10.70 -11.73 -4.93
CA ALA A 74 -10.24 -11.24 -6.24
C ALA A 74 -11.35 -10.55 -7.07
N THR A 75 -11.78 -9.37 -6.63
CA THR A 75 -12.87 -8.58 -7.21
C THR A 75 -12.40 -7.17 -7.48
N HIS A 76 -11.34 -7.08 -8.28
CA HIS A 76 -11.24 -6.02 -9.26
C HIS A 76 -10.62 -6.59 -10.53
N LYS A 77 -11.36 -7.50 -11.20
CA LYS A 77 -11.25 -7.51 -12.65
C LYS A 77 -11.70 -6.14 -13.09
N VAL A 78 -10.77 -5.31 -13.57
CA VAL A 78 -11.09 -4.14 -14.37
C VAL A 78 -12.03 -4.64 -15.47
N THR A 79 -13.32 -4.41 -15.28
CA THR A 79 -14.34 -4.71 -16.27
C THR A 79 -14.15 -3.72 -17.40
N ASP A 80 -13.90 -4.30 -18.57
CA ASP A 80 -14.29 -3.82 -19.89
C ASP A 80 -14.27 -2.31 -20.11
N ARG A 81 -13.19 -1.80 -20.71
CA ARG A 81 -13.29 -0.60 -21.53
C ARG A 81 -13.76 -1.03 -22.92
N THR A 82 -15.06 -1.25 -23.05
CA THR A 82 -15.72 -1.18 -24.34
C THR A 82 -15.64 0.27 -24.82
N GLY A 83 -15.06 0.48 -26.00
CA GLY A 83 -15.20 1.69 -26.78
C GLY A 83 -15.35 1.28 -28.25
N PRO A 84 -16.53 1.44 -28.88
CA PRO A 84 -16.74 1.04 -30.26
C PRO A 84 -16.22 2.15 -31.17
N ALA A 85 -15.18 1.87 -31.96
CA ALA A 85 -14.71 2.81 -32.98
C ALA A 85 -14.01 2.07 -34.13
N ALA A 86 -14.81 1.51 -35.03
CA ALA A 86 -14.46 1.42 -36.44
C ALA A 86 -15.75 1.55 -37.25
N LEU A 87 -16.25 2.80 -37.33
CA LEU A 87 -17.06 3.22 -38.45
C LEU A 87 -16.15 3.23 -39.69
N ARG A 88 -16.63 2.52 -40.73
CA ARG A 88 -16.50 2.79 -42.18
C ARG A 88 -15.12 3.15 -42.74
#